data_AF-A0A9X1KBD4-F1
#
_entry.id   AF-A0A9X1KBD4-F1
#
_cell.length_a   1.000
_cell.length_b   1.000
_cell.length_c   1.000
_cell.angle_alpha   90.00
_cell.angle_beta   90.00
_cell.angle_gamma   90.00
#
_symmetry.space_group_name_H-M   'P 1'
#
loop_
_entity.id
_entity.type
_entity.pdbx_description
1 polymer ?
#
loop_
_entity_poly.entity_id
_entity_poly.type
_entity_poly.pdbx_seq_one_letter_code
_entity_poly.pdbx_strand_id
1 'polypeptide(L)'
;MPSHTIRFDDGKYDYIMTITLADCTVSITTDGVGFNARTFETHELATEAEALEFYETTIRRENPSYQPPTDSLSTEVEEEEEEEEFEPLTFDFDLNEQNLATDELVNRLAVVLPGLEIYESESSGYPFKTFVCKVEDQGEFTIDKLLLAEGFMQPIAWDNFLADVITNSSNLTSNLALEANLNPEEIAHKCRMLETTLQSQCKNIAVYKIMHFDPLLAGEKIDEFHIIVGETHDGNWVGISPQIGSIEDIRTDTERLPIYTDFTPSSSTQTLINTLPTIVNGLEFATTPNTTNREFYLTSANSQEQTIYQLVDAIDFVITCNFAPFGSVAEYEDREFFRYIHPLDQLLQLNLTNLREYVIGSYSLYHLYSIGNTNSGDAVGVSTVAVWT
;
A
#
# COMPACT_ATOMS: atom_id res chain seq x y z
N MET A 1 -25.60 20.09 11.98
CA MET A 1 -25.58 20.98 10.79
C MET A 1 -26.36 20.30 9.69
N PRO A 2 -27.26 20.99 8.98
CA PRO A 2 -28.03 20.36 7.91
C PRO A 2 -27.09 19.94 6.77
N SER A 3 -27.25 18.69 6.35
CA SER A 3 -26.56 18.09 5.21
C SER A 3 -27.61 17.42 4.32
N HIS A 4 -27.48 17.56 3.00
CA HIS A 4 -28.36 16.92 2.04
C HIS A 4 -27.54 16.16 1.01
N THR A 5 -27.82 14.87 0.88
CA THR A 5 -27.15 13.98 -0.06
C THR A 5 -28.09 13.65 -1.22
N ILE A 6 -27.65 13.94 -2.43
CA ILE A 6 -28.37 13.64 -3.67
C ILE A 6 -27.58 12.60 -4.45
N ARG A 7 -28.25 11.54 -4.90
CA ARG A 7 -27.67 10.53 -5.79
C ARG A 7 -28.07 10.80 -7.23
N PHE A 8 -27.09 10.80 -8.13
CA PHE A 8 -27.29 10.91 -9.57
C PHE A 8 -26.85 9.64 -10.26
N ASP A 9 -27.62 9.20 -11.26
CA ASP A 9 -27.27 8.14 -12.19
C ASP A 9 -27.45 8.71 -13.60
N ASP A 10 -26.36 8.84 -14.35
CA ASP A 10 -26.38 9.33 -15.74
C ASP A 10 -26.47 8.20 -16.79
N GLY A 11 -26.66 6.96 -16.33
CA GLY A 11 -26.67 5.73 -17.13
C GLY A 11 -25.27 5.19 -17.44
N LYS A 12 -24.21 5.87 -16.98
CA LYS A 12 -22.82 5.47 -17.15
C LYS A 12 -22.05 5.46 -15.82
N TYR A 13 -22.42 6.32 -14.87
CA TYR A 13 -21.81 6.45 -13.55
C TYR A 13 -22.82 6.85 -12.48
N ASP A 14 -22.56 6.40 -11.25
CA ASP A 14 -23.24 6.86 -10.04
C ASP A 14 -22.42 7.96 -9.37
N TYR A 15 -23.08 9.07 -9.02
CA TYR A 15 -22.46 10.18 -8.29
C TYR A 15 -23.24 10.50 -7.02
N ILE A 16 -22.50 10.86 -5.97
CA ILE A 16 -23.04 11.34 -4.70
C ILE A 16 -22.66 12.81 -4.58
N MET A 17 -23.66 13.69 -4.52
CA MET A 17 -23.45 15.10 -4.16
C MET A 17 -23.89 15.32 -2.72
N THR A 18 -22.97 15.82 -1.90
CA THR A 18 -23.25 16.20 -0.52
C THR A 18 -23.17 17.72 -0.42
N ILE A 19 -24.29 18.34 -0.05
CA ILE A 19 -24.39 19.78 0.20
C ILE A 19 -24.48 19.97 1.70
N THR A 20 -23.54 20.71 2.29
CA THR A 20 -23.49 21.01 3.73
C THR A 20 -23.62 22.51 3.95
N LEU A 21 -24.35 22.90 4.99
CA LEU A 21 -24.42 24.28 5.46
C LEU A 21 -23.84 24.35 6.87
N ALA A 22 -22.77 25.14 7.01
CA ALA A 22 -22.11 25.44 8.27
C ALA A 22 -21.92 26.97 8.36
N ASP A 23 -22.51 27.60 9.37
CA ASP A 23 -22.51 29.05 9.54
C ASP A 23 -23.02 29.79 8.29
N CYS A 24 -22.18 30.63 7.67
CA CYS A 24 -22.49 31.33 6.42
C CYS A 24 -21.85 30.65 5.19
N THR A 25 -21.45 29.39 5.30
CA THR A 25 -20.71 28.67 4.26
C THR A 25 -21.50 27.48 3.75
N VAL A 26 -21.65 27.37 2.43
CA VAL A 26 -22.22 26.21 1.75
C VAL A 26 -21.12 25.49 0.99
N SER A 27 -20.90 24.21 1.32
CA SER A 27 -19.94 23.35 0.63
C SER A 27 -20.66 22.26 -0.15
N ILE A 28 -20.24 22.08 -1.40
CA ILE A 28 -20.77 21.08 -2.32
C ILE A 28 -19.62 20.15 -2.68
N THR A 29 -19.77 18.88 -2.32
CA THR A 29 -18.81 17.83 -2.69
C THR A 29 -19.51 16.87 -3.63
N THR A 30 -18.90 16.57 -4.78
CA THR A 30 -19.40 15.53 -5.69
C THR A 30 -18.36 14.43 -5.79
N ASP A 31 -18.76 13.22 -5.41
CA ASP A 31 -17.93 12.01 -5.49
C ASP A 31 -18.52 11.09 -6.57
N GLY A 32 -17.72 10.77 -7.59
CA GLY A 32 -18.09 9.84 -8.65
C GLY A 32 -17.45 8.47 -8.45
N VAL A 33 -18.24 7.41 -8.53
CA VAL A 33 -17.71 6.03 -8.49
C VAL A 33 -17.12 5.71 -9.87
N GLY A 34 -15.79 5.61 -9.97
CA GLY A 34 -15.07 5.22 -11.20
C GLY A 34 -14.33 6.35 -11.95
N PHE A 35 -14.21 7.54 -11.36
CA PHE A 35 -13.33 8.60 -11.86
C PHE A 35 -12.80 9.42 -10.67
N ASN A 36 -11.49 9.73 -10.64
CA ASN A 36 -10.88 10.65 -9.66
C ASN A 36 -11.29 12.12 -9.93
N ALA A 37 -12.58 12.39 -10.10
CA ALA A 37 -13.13 13.73 -10.19
C ALA A 37 -13.89 14.04 -8.90
N ARG A 38 -13.15 14.33 -7.83
CA ARG A 38 -13.70 15.05 -6.68
C ARG A 38 -13.81 16.52 -7.08
N THR A 39 -15.02 17.04 -7.25
CA THR A 39 -15.24 18.48 -7.37
C THR A 39 -15.71 19.01 -6.03
N PHE A 40 -14.96 19.99 -5.52
CA PHE A 40 -15.25 20.68 -4.27
C PHE A 40 -15.49 22.16 -4.56
N GLU A 41 -16.71 22.62 -4.31
CA GLU A 41 -17.07 24.04 -4.39
C GLU A 41 -17.47 24.54 -3.01
N THR A 42 -16.97 25.70 -2.62
CA THR A 42 -17.33 26.36 -1.36
C THR A 42 -17.76 27.79 -1.63
N HIS A 43 -18.89 28.17 -1.04
CA HIS A 43 -19.46 29.50 -1.15
C HIS A 43 -19.63 30.11 0.23
N GLU A 44 -18.88 31.17 0.51
CA GLU A 44 -19.05 32.01 1.69
C GLU A 44 -20.05 33.12 1.40
N LEU A 45 -21.05 33.27 2.26
CA LEU A 45 -22.14 34.23 2.12
C LEU A 45 -22.12 35.24 3.28
N ALA A 46 -22.69 36.42 3.07
CA ALA A 46 -22.56 37.51 4.05
C ALA A 46 -23.46 37.30 5.27
N THR A 47 -24.53 36.52 5.12
CA THR A 47 -25.50 36.22 6.17
C THR A 47 -25.97 34.77 6.12
N GLU A 48 -26.39 34.25 7.27
CA GLU A 48 -26.97 32.90 7.41
C GLU A 48 -28.25 32.74 6.55
N ALA A 49 -29.03 33.81 6.39
CA ALA A 49 -30.23 33.79 5.55
C ALA A 49 -29.90 33.62 4.05
N GLU A 50 -28.85 34.28 3.57
CA GLU A 50 -28.35 34.10 2.19
C GLU A 50 -27.76 32.70 2.01
N ALA A 51 -27.08 32.16 3.03
CA ALA A 51 -26.55 30.80 3.04
C ALA A 51 -27.64 29.74 2.95
N LEU A 52 -28.72 29.91 3.72
CA LEU A 52 -29.87 29.02 3.67
C LEU A 52 -30.61 29.11 2.32
N GLU A 53 -30.79 30.31 1.77
CA GLU A 53 -31.42 30.49 0.45
C GLU A 53 -30.59 29.84 -0.66
N PHE A 54 -29.26 30.02 -0.64
CA PHE A 54 -28.35 29.40 -1.60
C PHE A 54 -28.35 27.87 -1.48
N TYR A 55 -28.33 27.34 -0.25
CA TYR A 55 -28.43 25.92 0.05
C TYR A 55 -29.72 25.30 -0.51
N GLU A 56 -30.88 25.87 -0.19
CA GLU A 56 -32.17 25.36 -0.68
C GLU A 56 -32.31 25.47 -2.21
N THR A 57 -31.82 26.57 -2.79
CA THR A 57 -31.87 26.78 -4.24
C THR A 57 -30.99 25.78 -4.98
N THR A 58 -29.81 25.47 -4.44
CA THR A 58 -28.91 24.46 -5.00
C THR A 58 -29.55 23.07 -4.92
N ILE A 59 -30.10 22.68 -3.76
CA ILE A 59 -30.83 21.40 -3.64
C ILE A 59 -31.98 21.30 -4.64
N ARG A 60 -32.80 22.36 -4.81
CA ARG A 60 -33.92 22.32 -5.78
C ARG A 60 -33.45 22.31 -7.23
N ARG A 61 -32.32 22.94 -7.55
CA ARG A 61 -31.75 22.94 -8.90
C ARG A 61 -31.30 21.53 -9.27
N GLU A 62 -30.63 20.84 -8.35
CA GLU A 62 -30.07 19.53 -8.60
C GLU A 62 -31.06 18.38 -8.32
N ASN A 63 -32.04 18.58 -7.44
CA ASN A 63 -33.16 17.69 -7.19
C ASN A 63 -34.50 18.44 -7.28
N PRO A 64 -35.06 18.62 -8.50
CA PRO A 64 -36.30 19.37 -8.73
C PRO A 64 -37.54 18.81 -8.01
N SER A 65 -37.46 17.57 -7.51
CA SER A 65 -38.54 16.92 -6.76
C SER A 65 -38.53 17.22 -5.26
N TYR A 66 -37.47 17.86 -4.76
CA TYR A 66 -37.34 18.22 -3.35
C TYR A 66 -38.40 19.23 -2.92
N GLN A 67 -39.22 18.85 -1.95
CA GLN A 67 -40.07 19.78 -1.20
C GLN A 67 -39.45 19.99 0.17
N PRO A 68 -39.16 21.24 0.58
CA PRO A 68 -38.70 21.48 1.93
C PRO A 68 -39.79 21.02 2.91
N PRO A 69 -39.41 20.42 4.06
CA PRO A 69 -40.37 20.04 5.08
C PRO A 69 -41.18 21.28 5.50
N THR A 70 -42.50 21.21 5.36
CA THR A 70 -43.40 22.38 5.54
C THR A 70 -43.74 22.70 7.00
N ASP A 71 -43.19 21.98 7.98
CA ASP A 71 -43.60 22.14 9.37
C ASP A 71 -42.51 22.77 10.26
N SER A 72 -42.71 24.07 10.49
CA SER A 72 -42.16 24.78 11.64
C SER A 72 -42.88 24.33 12.91
N LEU A 73 -42.44 23.22 13.51
CA LEU A 73 -42.70 22.84 14.90
C LEU A 73 -41.50 22.01 15.38
N SER A 74 -40.53 22.69 15.99
CA SER A 74 -39.44 22.08 16.73
C SER A 74 -40.02 21.34 17.94
N THR A 75 -40.39 20.08 17.73
CA THR A 75 -40.49 19.10 18.79
C THR A 75 -39.11 18.47 18.84
N GLU A 76 -38.35 18.75 19.89
CA GLU A 76 -37.19 17.90 20.24
C GLU A 76 -37.77 16.50 20.48
N VAL A 77 -37.74 15.68 19.44
CA VAL A 77 -37.89 14.25 19.57
C VAL A 77 -36.52 13.81 20.12
N GLU A 78 -36.44 13.63 21.43
CA GLU A 78 -35.46 12.71 21.99
C GLU A 78 -35.79 11.35 21.36
N GLU A 79 -35.13 11.03 20.25
CA GLU A 79 -35.05 9.66 19.77
C GLU A 79 -34.31 8.90 20.87
N GLU A 80 -35.07 8.25 21.75
CA GLU A 80 -34.55 7.15 22.55
C GLU A 80 -34.09 6.08 21.53
N GLU A 81 -32.82 6.14 21.15
CA GLU A 81 -32.14 5.05 20.44
C GLU A 81 -32.31 3.80 21.30
N GLU A 82 -33.23 2.91 20.90
CA GLU A 82 -33.31 1.58 21.46
C GLU A 82 -31.95 0.91 21.20
N GLU A 83 -31.07 0.89 22.19
CA GLU A 83 -29.82 0.13 22.16
C GLU A 83 -30.21 -1.35 21.94
N GLU A 84 -30.11 -1.83 20.69
CA GLU A 84 -30.23 -3.26 20.41
C GLU A 84 -29.20 -3.99 21.28
N GLU A 85 -29.67 -4.84 22.21
CA GLU A 85 -28.81 -5.71 23.01
C GLU A 85 -28.14 -6.73 22.06
N PHE A 86 -27.00 -6.34 21.49
CA PHE A 86 -26.16 -7.23 20.69
C PHE A 86 -25.60 -8.36 21.58
N GLU A 87 -25.85 -9.61 21.17
CA GLU A 87 -25.23 -10.77 21.82
C GLU A 87 -23.71 -10.73 21.60
N PRO A 88 -22.89 -10.78 22.66
CA PRO A 88 -21.44 -10.77 22.53
C PRO A 88 -20.96 -12.00 21.75
N LEU A 89 -19.98 -11.81 20.85
CA LEU A 89 -19.27 -12.92 20.23
C LEU A 89 -18.65 -13.79 21.33
N THR A 90 -19.08 -15.05 21.40
CA THR A 90 -18.52 -16.01 22.35
C THR A 90 -17.54 -16.93 21.64
N PHE A 91 -16.30 -16.95 22.12
CA PHE A 91 -15.29 -17.93 21.72
C PHE A 91 -15.20 -19.04 22.77
N ASP A 92 -14.79 -20.23 22.35
CA ASP A 92 -14.55 -21.38 23.24
C ASP A 92 -13.17 -21.34 23.92
N PHE A 93 -12.42 -20.25 23.72
CA PHE A 93 -11.12 -19.97 24.33
C PHE A 93 -11.08 -18.59 25.00
N ASP A 94 -10.12 -18.40 25.90
CA ASP A 94 -9.86 -17.12 26.57
C ASP A 94 -9.00 -16.22 25.66
N LEU A 95 -9.55 -15.07 25.26
CA LEU A 95 -8.84 -14.07 24.47
C LEU A 95 -7.68 -13.40 25.23
N ASN A 96 -7.67 -13.48 26.57
CA ASN A 96 -6.63 -12.86 27.39
C ASN A 96 -5.40 -13.76 27.61
N GLU A 97 -5.41 -14.97 27.05
CA GLU A 97 -4.27 -15.87 27.16
C GLU A 97 -3.08 -15.35 26.34
N GLN A 98 -1.92 -15.32 26.99
CA GLN A 98 -0.67 -14.81 26.43
C GLN A 98 0.30 -15.97 26.21
N ASN A 99 1.33 -15.73 25.39
CA ASN A 99 2.42 -16.68 25.16
C ASN A 99 1.96 -18.02 24.57
N LEU A 100 0.90 -17.99 23.75
CA LEU A 100 0.40 -19.17 23.07
C LEU A 100 1.49 -19.81 22.20
N ALA A 101 1.47 -21.14 22.12
CA ALA A 101 2.30 -21.86 21.15
C ALA A 101 1.86 -21.51 19.72
N THR A 102 2.79 -21.54 18.77
CA THR A 102 2.57 -21.18 17.36
C THR A 102 1.31 -21.84 16.77
N ASP A 103 1.19 -23.16 16.89
CA ASP A 103 0.04 -23.89 16.34
C ASP A 103 -1.28 -23.52 17.03
N GLU A 104 -1.25 -23.20 18.33
CA GLU A 104 -2.44 -22.77 19.07
C GLU A 104 -2.89 -21.36 18.66
N LEU A 105 -1.94 -20.41 18.51
CA LEU A 105 -2.25 -19.07 18.00
C LEU A 105 -2.84 -19.14 16.60
N VAL A 106 -2.28 -19.95 15.71
CA VAL A 106 -2.78 -20.16 14.35
C VAL A 106 -4.20 -20.73 14.36
N ASN A 107 -4.49 -21.69 15.23
CA ASN A 107 -5.85 -22.24 15.36
C ASN A 107 -6.85 -21.18 15.83
N ARG A 108 -6.48 -20.33 16.80
CA ARG A 108 -7.36 -19.24 17.27
C ARG A 108 -7.57 -18.17 16.20
N LEU A 109 -6.51 -17.81 15.46
CA LEU A 109 -6.64 -16.92 14.30
C LEU A 109 -7.63 -17.49 13.27
N ALA A 110 -7.54 -18.78 12.95
CA ALA A 110 -8.47 -19.42 12.02
C ALA A 110 -9.96 -19.37 12.46
N VAL A 111 -10.23 -19.20 13.76
CA VAL A 111 -11.59 -19.03 14.30
C VAL A 111 -12.07 -17.58 14.21
N VAL A 112 -11.20 -16.60 14.47
CA VAL A 112 -11.61 -15.17 14.50
C VAL A 112 -11.63 -14.51 13.12
N LEU A 113 -10.78 -14.97 12.19
CA LEU A 113 -10.60 -14.33 10.88
C LEU A 113 -11.77 -14.42 9.88
N PRO A 114 -12.58 -15.50 9.83
CA PRO A 114 -13.60 -15.63 8.80
C PRO A 114 -14.56 -14.44 8.73
N GLY A 115 -14.61 -13.80 7.56
CA GLY A 115 -15.52 -12.66 7.29
C GLY A 115 -15.00 -11.29 7.74
N LEU A 116 -13.82 -11.22 8.37
CA LEU A 116 -13.18 -9.95 8.72
C LEU A 116 -12.48 -9.35 7.50
N GLU A 117 -12.71 -8.06 7.27
CA GLU A 117 -12.08 -7.23 6.23
C GLU A 117 -11.59 -5.92 6.88
N ILE A 118 -10.84 -5.10 6.13
CA ILE A 118 -10.41 -3.78 6.61
C ILE A 118 -11.57 -2.80 6.55
N TYR A 119 -11.79 -2.04 7.64
CA TYR A 119 -12.89 -1.07 7.79
C TYR A 119 -12.95 -0.05 6.64
N GLU A 120 -11.83 0.59 6.31
CA GLU A 120 -11.75 1.69 5.35
C GLU A 120 -11.31 1.27 3.95
N SER A 121 -11.39 -0.03 3.61
CA SER A 121 -11.09 -0.47 2.26
C SER A 121 -12.27 -0.14 1.33
N GLU A 122 -12.00 0.55 0.23
CA GLU A 122 -13.03 0.91 -0.77
C GLU A 122 -13.57 -0.31 -1.53
N SER A 123 -12.87 -1.43 -1.42
CA SER A 123 -13.27 -2.71 -2.00
C SER A 123 -13.53 -3.73 -0.89
N SER A 124 -14.69 -4.38 -0.97
CA SER A 124 -15.01 -5.58 -0.19
C SER A 124 -14.58 -6.84 -0.93
N GLY A 125 -14.32 -7.92 -0.20
CA GLY A 125 -13.94 -9.22 -0.76
C GLY A 125 -12.49 -9.64 -0.51
N TYR A 126 -11.78 -8.93 0.37
CA TYR A 126 -10.43 -9.28 0.81
C TYR A 126 -10.42 -9.65 2.29
N PRO A 127 -10.82 -10.89 2.63
CA PRO A 127 -10.81 -11.34 4.01
C PRO A 127 -9.37 -11.54 4.50
N PHE A 128 -9.17 -11.28 5.79
CA PHE A 128 -7.93 -11.61 6.45
C PHE A 128 -7.59 -13.11 6.34
N LYS A 129 -6.30 -13.40 6.23
CA LYS A 129 -5.73 -14.76 6.19
C LYS A 129 -4.61 -14.86 7.20
N THR A 130 -4.41 -16.05 7.77
CA THR A 130 -3.27 -16.28 8.66
C THR A 130 -1.98 -16.38 7.84
N PHE A 131 -0.92 -15.75 8.35
CA PHE A 131 0.45 -15.90 7.87
C PHE A 131 1.27 -16.67 8.90
N VAL A 132 2.07 -17.64 8.45
CA VAL A 132 2.95 -18.44 9.31
C VAL A 132 4.27 -18.72 8.61
N CYS A 133 5.36 -18.38 9.28
CA CYS A 133 6.73 -18.73 8.92
C CYS A 133 7.42 -19.38 10.11
N LYS A 134 7.60 -20.69 10.04
CA LYS A 134 8.26 -21.47 11.09
C LYS A 134 9.78 -21.38 10.94
N VAL A 135 10.46 -20.96 12.00
CA VAL A 135 11.91 -20.73 11.96
C VAL A 135 12.68 -22.03 11.69
N GLU A 136 12.18 -23.15 12.19
CA GLU A 136 12.78 -24.47 11.97
C GLU A 136 12.71 -24.96 10.52
N ASP A 137 11.67 -24.54 9.79
CA ASP A 137 11.41 -24.99 8.42
C ASP A 137 11.96 -24.02 7.37
N GLN A 138 11.87 -22.71 7.64
CA GLN A 138 12.10 -21.64 6.66
C GLN A 138 13.22 -20.67 7.08
N GLY A 139 13.80 -20.86 8.26
CA GLY A 139 14.78 -19.94 8.85
C GLY A 139 14.14 -18.64 9.34
N GLU A 140 14.98 -17.65 9.67
CA GLU A 140 14.49 -16.35 10.14
C GLU A 140 13.67 -15.62 9.06
N PHE A 141 12.61 -14.93 9.48
CA PHE A 141 11.77 -14.12 8.60
C PHE A 141 12.53 -12.89 8.10
N THR A 142 12.47 -12.64 6.80
CA THR A 142 13.04 -11.47 6.14
C THR A 142 12.12 -11.00 5.01
N ILE A 143 12.24 -9.72 4.63
CA ILE A 143 11.41 -9.12 3.57
C ILE A 143 11.59 -9.84 2.23
N ASP A 144 12.83 -10.18 1.87
CA ASP A 144 13.09 -10.89 0.62
C ASP A 144 12.41 -12.28 0.60
N LYS A 145 12.37 -12.99 1.74
CA LYS A 145 11.64 -14.25 1.85
C LYS A 145 10.13 -14.05 1.75
N LEU A 146 9.57 -13.02 2.37
CA LEU A 146 8.15 -12.68 2.23
C LEU A 146 7.80 -12.42 0.75
N LEU A 147 8.58 -11.55 0.09
CA LEU A 147 8.36 -11.22 -1.32
C LEU A 147 8.48 -12.44 -2.24
N LEU A 148 9.42 -13.35 -1.98
CA LEU A 148 9.56 -14.60 -2.73
C LEU A 148 8.40 -15.57 -2.48
N ALA A 149 8.00 -15.75 -1.22
CA ALA A 149 6.95 -16.70 -0.83
C ALA A 149 5.58 -16.31 -1.36
N GLU A 150 5.28 -15.01 -1.35
CA GLU A 150 3.99 -14.46 -1.79
C GLU A 150 3.97 -14.16 -3.31
N GLY A 151 5.10 -14.39 -4.01
CA GLY A 151 5.18 -14.26 -5.46
C GLY A 151 5.37 -12.82 -5.97
N PHE A 152 5.59 -11.85 -5.07
CA PHE A 152 5.95 -10.49 -5.45
C PHE A 152 7.33 -10.39 -6.08
N MET A 153 8.24 -11.29 -5.73
CA MET A 153 9.61 -11.30 -6.22
C MET A 153 9.95 -12.64 -6.84
N GLN A 154 10.61 -12.63 -8.00
CA GLN A 154 11.08 -13.82 -8.69
C GLN A 154 12.52 -13.66 -9.17
N PRO A 155 13.43 -14.60 -8.90
CA PRO A 155 14.77 -14.57 -9.49
C PRO A 155 14.68 -14.82 -11.00
N ILE A 156 15.41 -14.03 -11.79
CA ILE A 156 15.48 -14.18 -13.23
C ILE A 156 16.92 -14.28 -13.72
N ALA A 157 17.12 -14.91 -14.88
CA ALA A 157 18.42 -14.98 -15.52
C ALA A 157 18.85 -13.59 -16.04
N TRP A 158 20.15 -13.32 -15.99
CA TRP A 158 20.75 -12.08 -16.47
C TRP A 158 20.37 -11.78 -17.93
N ASP A 159 20.40 -12.79 -18.81
CA ASP A 159 20.06 -12.64 -20.23
C ASP A 159 18.59 -12.23 -20.44
N ASN A 160 17.67 -12.73 -19.60
CA ASN A 160 16.26 -12.34 -19.66
C ASN A 160 16.09 -10.88 -19.24
N PHE A 161 16.75 -10.47 -18.15
CA PHE A 161 16.77 -9.09 -17.71
C PHE A 161 17.29 -8.13 -18.80
N LEU A 162 18.41 -8.46 -19.43
CA LEU A 162 18.96 -7.63 -20.50
C LEU A 162 18.02 -7.53 -21.70
N ALA A 163 17.35 -8.63 -22.07
CA ALA A 163 16.37 -8.62 -23.15
C ALA A 163 15.17 -7.72 -22.81
N ASP A 164 14.67 -7.78 -21.58
CA ASP A 164 13.57 -6.95 -21.09
C ASP A 164 13.99 -5.46 -21.11
N VAL A 165 15.14 -5.10 -20.53
CA VAL A 165 15.65 -3.72 -20.52
C VAL A 165 15.85 -3.17 -21.93
N ILE A 166 16.43 -3.96 -22.85
CA ILE A 166 16.60 -3.53 -24.25
C ILE A 166 15.25 -3.26 -24.90
N THR A 167 14.28 -4.14 -24.67
CA THR A 167 12.93 -4.01 -25.23
C THR A 167 12.22 -2.78 -24.68
N ASN A 168 12.22 -2.60 -23.35
CA ASN A 168 11.56 -1.50 -22.67
C ASN A 168 12.19 -0.16 -23.04
N SER A 169 13.52 -0.06 -22.94
CA SER A 169 14.24 1.18 -23.26
C SER A 169 14.10 1.58 -24.74
N SER A 170 13.79 0.63 -25.63
CA SER A 170 13.56 0.88 -27.06
C SER A 170 12.11 1.25 -27.39
N ASN A 171 11.16 0.99 -26.49
CA ASN A 171 9.75 1.29 -26.71
C ASN A 171 9.52 2.81 -26.55
N LEU A 172 9.33 3.49 -27.68
CA LEU A 172 9.14 4.93 -27.84
C LEU A 172 7.84 5.52 -27.22
N THR A 173 7.12 4.78 -26.37
CA THR A 173 5.70 5.05 -26.11
C THR A 173 5.38 6.10 -25.05
N SER A 174 6.34 6.69 -24.35
CA SER A 174 6.01 7.81 -23.47
C SER A 174 5.84 9.10 -24.31
N ASN A 175 4.59 9.49 -24.55
CA ASN A 175 4.19 10.82 -25.04
C ASN A 175 4.63 11.99 -24.12
N LEU A 176 5.51 11.73 -23.16
CA LEU A 176 6.10 12.65 -22.19
C LEU A 176 7.61 12.70 -22.46
N ALA A 177 7.98 13.30 -23.60
CA ALA A 177 9.36 13.51 -23.99
C ALA A 177 10.03 14.52 -23.05
N LEU A 178 10.81 14.05 -22.08
CA LEU A 178 11.70 14.90 -21.29
C LEU A 178 13.19 14.57 -21.44
N GLU A 179 13.58 13.42 -22.03
CA GLU A 179 15.00 13.11 -22.25
C GLU A 179 15.31 12.58 -23.65
N ALA A 180 16.57 12.76 -24.08
CA ALA A 180 17.07 12.26 -25.35
C ALA A 180 16.94 10.73 -25.37
N ASN A 181 16.10 10.21 -26.28
CA ASN A 181 15.96 8.78 -26.49
C ASN A 181 17.32 8.20 -26.89
N LEU A 182 17.88 7.35 -26.02
CA LEU A 182 19.03 6.53 -26.38
C LEU A 182 18.64 5.69 -27.59
N ASN A 183 19.51 5.63 -28.58
CA ASN A 183 19.28 4.72 -29.71
C ASN A 183 19.55 3.27 -29.28
N PRO A 184 19.03 2.26 -30.02
CA PRO A 184 19.21 0.85 -29.65
C PRO A 184 20.68 0.40 -29.49
N GLU A 185 21.62 1.01 -30.24
CA GLU A 185 23.05 0.69 -30.11
C GLU A 185 23.64 1.22 -28.80
N GLU A 186 23.22 2.41 -28.36
CA GLU A 186 23.59 3.02 -27.07
C GLU A 186 23.05 2.19 -25.90
N ILE A 187 21.78 1.77 -25.96
CA ILE A 187 21.16 0.88 -24.96
C ILE A 187 21.95 -0.42 -24.85
N ALA A 188 22.19 -1.10 -25.97
CA ALA A 188 22.95 -2.34 -25.99
C ALA A 188 24.40 -2.16 -25.49
N HIS A 189 25.03 -1.02 -25.78
CA HIS A 189 26.36 -0.69 -25.25
C HIS A 189 26.34 -0.52 -23.73
N LYS A 190 25.38 0.22 -23.18
CA LYS A 190 25.21 0.41 -21.73
C LYS A 190 24.90 -0.89 -21.01
N CYS A 191 24.03 -1.76 -21.56
CA CYS A 191 23.77 -3.09 -21.02
C CYS A 191 25.06 -3.93 -20.91
N ARG A 192 25.91 -3.94 -21.95
CA ARG A 192 27.21 -4.61 -21.90
C ARG A 192 28.18 -4.01 -20.88
N MET A 193 28.18 -2.67 -20.76
CA MET A 193 28.99 -1.99 -19.75
C MET A 193 28.54 -2.34 -18.34
N LEU A 194 27.23 -2.39 -18.09
CA LEU A 194 26.64 -2.78 -16.80
C LEU A 194 27.07 -4.20 -16.43
N GLU A 195 26.87 -5.15 -17.35
CA GLU A 195 27.27 -6.54 -17.18
C GLU A 195 28.77 -6.67 -16.88
N THR A 196 29.62 -6.08 -17.72
CA THR A 196 31.08 -6.17 -17.56
C THR A 196 31.53 -5.55 -16.24
N THR A 197 30.95 -4.41 -15.87
CA THR A 197 31.30 -3.69 -14.64
C THR A 197 30.93 -4.54 -13.42
N LEU A 198 29.69 -5.03 -13.34
CA LEU A 198 29.25 -5.85 -12.21
C LEU A 198 30.00 -7.18 -12.15
N GLN A 199 30.19 -7.89 -13.26
CA GLN A 199 30.97 -9.15 -13.28
C GLN A 199 32.43 -8.95 -12.85
N SER A 200 33.02 -7.77 -13.10
CA SER A 200 34.39 -7.48 -12.68
C SER A 200 34.52 -7.14 -11.19
N GLN A 201 33.48 -6.53 -10.59
CA GLN A 201 33.53 -6.02 -9.20
C GLN A 201 32.78 -6.89 -8.20
N CYS A 202 31.87 -7.74 -8.67
CA CYS A 202 31.04 -8.61 -7.84
C CYS A 202 31.41 -10.08 -8.06
N LYS A 203 31.39 -10.86 -6.97
CA LYS A 203 31.57 -12.32 -7.01
C LYS A 203 30.24 -13.05 -7.23
N ASN A 204 29.14 -12.47 -6.74
CA ASN A 204 27.78 -12.99 -6.92
C ASN A 204 26.89 -11.85 -7.44
N ILE A 205 26.04 -12.15 -8.41
CA ILE A 205 25.05 -11.20 -8.95
C ILE A 205 23.72 -11.94 -9.04
N ALA A 206 22.67 -11.32 -8.54
CA ALA A 206 21.31 -11.80 -8.68
C ALA A 206 20.45 -10.68 -9.27
N VAL A 207 19.52 -11.07 -10.13
CA VAL A 207 18.51 -10.19 -10.68
C VAL A 207 17.15 -10.72 -10.26
N TYR A 208 16.32 -9.82 -9.77
CA TYR A 208 14.96 -10.13 -9.39
C TYR A 208 13.99 -9.30 -10.20
N LYS A 209 12.91 -9.95 -10.59
CA LYS A 209 11.72 -9.34 -11.15
C LYS A 209 10.71 -9.17 -10.03
N ILE A 210 10.29 -7.94 -9.78
CA ILE A 210 9.19 -7.61 -8.89
C ILE A 210 7.92 -7.53 -9.72
N MET A 211 6.85 -8.18 -9.26
CA MET A 211 5.55 -8.23 -9.90
C MET A 211 4.46 -8.02 -8.86
N HIS A 212 3.52 -7.13 -9.16
CA HIS A 212 2.35 -6.88 -8.33
C HIS A 212 1.12 -7.13 -9.19
N PHE A 213 0.26 -8.04 -8.74
CA PHE A 213 -0.93 -8.47 -9.48
C PHE A 213 -2.18 -8.04 -8.76
N ASP A 214 -3.22 -7.70 -9.51
CA ASP A 214 -4.55 -7.62 -8.95
C ASP A 214 -5.07 -9.06 -8.69
N PRO A 215 -5.38 -9.43 -7.44
CA PRO A 215 -5.89 -10.76 -7.10
C PRO A 215 -7.26 -11.09 -7.73
N LEU A 216 -8.05 -10.10 -8.13
CA LEU A 216 -9.35 -10.28 -8.78
C LEU A 216 -9.23 -10.33 -10.31
N LEU A 217 -8.19 -9.72 -10.89
CA LEU A 217 -7.97 -9.67 -12.34
C LEU A 217 -6.81 -10.60 -12.74
N ALA A 218 -7.15 -11.86 -13.03
CA ALA A 218 -6.19 -12.90 -13.35
C ALA A 218 -5.23 -12.49 -14.49
N GLY A 219 -3.97 -12.25 -14.13
CA GLY A 219 -2.88 -11.95 -15.06
C GLY A 219 -2.69 -10.46 -15.37
N GLU A 220 -3.48 -9.58 -14.77
CA GLU A 220 -3.26 -8.13 -14.88
C GLU A 220 -2.20 -7.68 -13.87
N LYS A 221 -1.16 -7.03 -14.40
CA LYS A 221 -0.01 -6.56 -13.63
C LYS A 221 -0.20 -5.07 -13.34
N ILE A 222 -0.19 -4.73 -12.07
CA ILE A 222 -0.24 -3.35 -11.59
C ILE A 222 1.17 -2.75 -11.68
N ASP A 223 2.16 -3.46 -11.10
CA ASP A 223 3.57 -3.09 -11.13
C ASP A 223 4.42 -4.23 -11.68
N GLU A 224 5.39 -3.87 -12.52
CA GLU A 224 6.46 -4.79 -12.90
C GLU A 224 7.76 -4.03 -13.13
N PHE A 225 8.80 -4.42 -12.37
CA PHE A 225 10.12 -3.83 -12.47
C PHE A 225 11.22 -4.80 -12.05
N HIS A 226 12.46 -4.42 -12.32
CA HIS A 226 13.64 -5.25 -12.04
C HIS A 226 14.53 -4.59 -11.00
N ILE A 227 15.10 -5.41 -10.11
CA ILE A 227 16.18 -5.00 -9.22
C ILE A 227 17.41 -5.89 -9.44
N ILE A 228 18.60 -5.32 -9.26
CA ILE A 228 19.87 -6.03 -9.32
C ILE A 228 20.53 -5.93 -7.95
N VAL A 229 21.04 -7.05 -7.45
CA VAL A 229 21.91 -7.06 -6.27
C VAL A 229 23.19 -7.80 -6.57
N GLY A 230 24.31 -7.29 -6.07
CA GLY A 230 25.63 -7.88 -6.27
C GLY A 230 26.47 -7.86 -5.01
N GLU A 231 27.08 -8.99 -4.69
CA GLU A 231 28.05 -9.11 -3.61
C GLU A 231 29.44 -8.78 -4.15
N THR A 232 30.06 -7.71 -3.66
CA THR A 232 31.40 -7.28 -4.06
C THR A 232 32.48 -8.24 -3.54
N HIS A 233 33.68 -8.19 -4.14
CA HIS A 233 34.83 -9.00 -3.68
C HIS A 233 35.21 -8.73 -2.22
N ASP A 234 34.91 -7.53 -1.72
CA ASP A 234 35.16 -7.12 -0.32
C ASP A 234 33.99 -7.47 0.62
N GLY A 235 32.97 -8.19 0.13
CA GLY A 235 31.84 -8.69 0.92
C GLY A 235 30.75 -7.67 1.22
N ASN A 236 30.77 -6.49 0.58
CA ASN A 236 29.64 -5.56 0.63
C ASN A 236 28.60 -5.96 -0.41
N TRP A 237 27.36 -5.59 -0.20
CA TRP A 237 26.30 -5.76 -1.19
C TRP A 237 25.98 -4.41 -1.82
N VAL A 238 25.80 -4.39 -3.13
CA VAL A 238 25.35 -3.23 -3.89
C VAL A 238 24.00 -3.55 -4.53
N GLY A 239 23.11 -2.57 -4.57
CA GLY A 239 21.77 -2.70 -5.10
C GLY A 239 21.46 -1.64 -6.16
N ILE A 240 20.65 -2.01 -7.15
CA ILE A 240 20.10 -1.11 -8.18
C ILE A 240 18.60 -1.38 -8.31
N SER A 241 17.77 -0.34 -8.19
CA SER A 241 16.35 -0.37 -8.53
C SER A 241 15.98 0.86 -9.39
N PRO A 242 14.95 0.78 -10.24
CA PRO A 242 14.37 1.99 -10.83
C PRO A 242 13.72 2.82 -9.73
N GLN A 243 13.68 4.13 -9.90
CA GLN A 243 12.91 4.99 -9.02
C GLN A 243 11.46 5.03 -9.48
N ILE A 244 10.55 4.55 -8.64
CA ILE A 244 9.11 4.58 -8.88
C ILE A 244 8.53 5.76 -8.08
N GLY A 245 7.52 6.43 -8.63
CA GLY A 245 6.90 7.57 -7.95
C GLY A 245 6.21 7.12 -6.66
N SER A 246 6.54 7.78 -5.55
CA SER A 246 5.85 7.60 -4.27
C SER A 246 4.44 8.19 -4.33
N ILE A 247 3.50 7.54 -3.64
CA ILE A 247 2.22 8.15 -3.26
C ILE A 247 2.34 8.49 -1.77
N GLU A 248 2.03 9.74 -1.41
CA GLU A 248 2.33 10.27 -0.07
C GLU A 248 1.36 9.80 1.03
N ASP A 249 0.30 9.05 0.72
CA ASP A 249 -0.82 8.80 1.65
C ASP A 249 -1.16 7.31 1.84
N ILE A 250 -0.17 6.48 2.18
CA ILE A 250 -0.41 5.08 2.54
C ILE A 250 -0.65 5.01 4.05
N ARG A 251 -1.93 4.94 4.44
CA ARG A 251 -2.43 4.69 5.81
C ARG A 251 -1.84 5.61 6.90
N THR A 252 -2.50 6.75 7.11
CA THR A 252 -2.01 7.89 7.92
C THR A 252 -1.90 7.63 9.42
N ASP A 253 -2.48 6.55 9.95
CA ASP A 253 -2.52 6.25 11.38
C ASP A 253 -1.28 5.47 11.89
N THR A 254 -0.40 4.99 11.00
CA THR A 254 0.78 4.20 11.37
C THR A 254 2.09 4.95 11.15
N GLU A 255 3.02 4.87 12.11
CA GLU A 255 4.35 5.47 11.99
C GLU A 255 5.26 4.56 11.15
N ARG A 256 5.74 5.07 10.01
CA ARG A 256 6.75 4.40 9.18
C ARG A 256 8.04 4.21 9.98
N LEU A 257 8.52 2.98 10.02
CA LEU A 257 9.79 2.62 10.65
C LEU A 257 10.94 2.93 9.68
N PRO A 258 11.94 3.72 10.11
CA PRO A 258 13.10 4.00 9.28
C PRO A 258 13.94 2.74 9.10
N ILE A 259 14.38 2.49 7.87
CA ILE A 259 15.41 1.47 7.59
C ILE A 259 16.77 2.08 7.92
N TYR A 260 17.32 1.71 9.08
CA TYR A 260 18.64 2.20 9.50
C TYR A 260 19.76 1.64 8.62
N THR A 261 20.63 2.55 8.18
CA THR A 261 21.77 2.27 7.31
C THR A 261 23.07 2.79 7.92
N ASP A 262 23.40 2.33 9.13
CA ASP A 262 24.71 2.60 9.76
C ASP A 262 25.84 1.78 9.11
N PHE A 263 25.92 1.86 7.78
CA PHE A 263 26.84 1.11 6.96
C PHE A 263 27.67 2.08 6.12
N THR A 264 28.99 1.96 6.22
CA THR A 264 29.93 2.69 5.36
C THR A 264 30.53 1.72 4.36
N PRO A 265 30.32 1.90 3.04
CA PRO A 265 30.89 1.03 2.03
C PRO A 265 32.42 1.12 2.02
N SER A 266 33.07 0.02 1.60
CA SER A 266 34.50 0.04 1.28
C SER A 266 34.79 1.01 0.13
N SER A 267 36.04 1.46 0.00
CA SER A 267 36.44 2.41 -1.06
C SER A 267 36.23 1.87 -2.48
N SER A 268 36.41 0.57 -2.67
CA SER A 268 36.14 -0.16 -3.92
C SER A 268 34.64 -0.14 -4.23
N THR A 269 33.80 -0.50 -3.26
CA THR A 269 32.34 -0.48 -3.37
C THR A 269 31.83 0.94 -3.63
N GLN A 270 32.37 1.95 -2.95
CA GLN A 270 32.05 3.35 -3.21
C GLN A 270 32.42 3.77 -4.64
N THR A 271 33.53 3.28 -5.17
CA THR A 271 33.93 3.54 -6.57
C THR A 271 32.95 2.92 -7.55
N LEU A 272 32.48 1.70 -7.27
CA LEU A 272 31.43 1.03 -8.04
C LEU A 272 30.13 1.85 -8.01
N ILE A 273 29.64 2.24 -6.82
CA ILE A 273 28.43 3.07 -6.64
C ILE A 273 28.56 4.37 -7.43
N ASN A 274 29.72 5.03 -7.42
CA ASN A 274 29.91 6.28 -8.16
C ASN A 274 29.96 6.08 -9.69
N THR A 275 30.27 4.86 -10.15
CA THR A 275 30.38 4.53 -11.58
C THR A 275 29.03 4.16 -12.17
N LEU A 276 28.22 3.40 -11.44
CA LEU A 276 26.95 2.84 -11.90
C LEU A 276 25.97 3.88 -12.48
N PRO A 277 25.77 5.09 -11.92
CA PRO A 277 24.86 6.11 -12.46
C PRO A 277 25.15 6.43 -13.93
N THR A 278 26.42 6.53 -14.31
CA THR A 278 26.80 6.88 -15.69
C THR A 278 26.43 5.77 -16.69
N ILE A 279 26.35 4.52 -16.20
CA ILE A 279 26.01 3.34 -16.98
C ILE A 279 24.49 3.17 -17.05
N VAL A 280 23.81 3.20 -15.91
CA VAL A 280 22.37 2.88 -15.84
C VAL A 280 21.47 4.02 -16.30
N ASN A 281 21.92 5.27 -16.22
CA ASN A 281 21.11 6.43 -16.60
C ASN A 281 20.50 6.27 -18.01
N GLY A 282 19.20 6.47 -18.15
CA GLY A 282 18.47 6.33 -19.41
C GLY A 282 18.11 4.90 -19.81
N LEU A 283 18.52 3.86 -19.05
CA LEU A 283 17.94 2.53 -19.17
C LEU A 283 16.56 2.48 -18.50
N GLU A 284 15.74 1.49 -18.85
CA GLU A 284 14.38 1.34 -18.33
C GLU A 284 14.21 -0.04 -17.69
N PHE A 285 14.22 -0.09 -16.36
CA PHE A 285 14.13 -1.33 -15.58
C PHE A 285 12.67 -1.69 -15.23
N ALA A 286 11.74 -0.76 -15.37
CA ALA A 286 10.31 -0.98 -15.19
C ALA A 286 9.63 -1.23 -16.55
N THR A 287 8.60 -2.07 -16.57
CA THR A 287 7.79 -2.34 -17.78
C THR A 287 6.43 -1.66 -17.74
N THR A 288 6.04 -1.13 -16.60
CA THR A 288 4.70 -0.59 -16.40
C THR A 288 4.57 0.82 -16.98
N PRO A 289 3.50 1.09 -17.75
CA PRO A 289 3.36 2.33 -18.54
C PRO A 289 3.30 3.62 -17.71
N ASN A 290 3.08 3.52 -16.40
CA ASN A 290 2.95 4.66 -15.50
C ASN A 290 4.26 4.99 -14.75
N THR A 291 5.30 4.18 -14.92
CA THR A 291 6.63 4.42 -14.32
C THR A 291 7.59 4.91 -15.40
N THR A 292 7.36 6.13 -15.92
CA THR A 292 8.22 6.72 -16.97
C THR A 292 9.54 7.29 -16.44
N ASN A 293 9.83 7.11 -15.15
CA ASN A 293 11.03 7.65 -14.55
C ASN A 293 12.23 6.73 -14.86
N ARG A 294 13.15 7.21 -15.69
CA ARG A 294 14.45 6.55 -15.99
C ARG A 294 15.50 6.85 -14.91
N GLU A 295 15.03 7.28 -13.74
CA GLU A 295 15.83 7.50 -12.55
C GLU A 295 16.04 6.18 -11.81
N PHE A 296 17.09 6.13 -10.99
CA PHE A 296 17.50 4.92 -10.31
C PHE A 296 17.86 5.22 -8.87
N TYR A 297 17.54 4.28 -8.01
CA TYR A 297 18.06 4.22 -6.66
C TYR A 297 19.21 3.23 -6.59
N LEU A 298 20.29 3.66 -5.93
CA LEU A 298 21.50 2.87 -5.71
C LEU A 298 21.79 2.86 -4.23
N THR A 299 22.07 1.67 -3.70
CA THR A 299 22.43 1.51 -2.29
C THR A 299 23.54 0.49 -2.10
N SER A 300 24.07 0.45 -0.88
CA SER A 300 24.93 -0.63 -0.44
C SER A 300 24.70 -0.98 1.03
N ALA A 301 24.89 -2.25 1.35
CA ALA A 301 24.70 -2.76 2.70
C ALA A 301 25.70 -3.88 3.04
N ASN A 302 25.61 -4.39 4.27
CA ASN A 302 26.44 -5.50 4.75
C ASN A 302 25.90 -6.89 4.33
N SER A 303 24.67 -6.97 3.82
CA SER A 303 23.97 -8.21 3.49
C SER A 303 23.05 -8.04 2.29
N GLN A 304 22.70 -9.17 1.66
CA GLN A 304 21.75 -9.21 0.56
C GLN A 304 20.35 -8.76 1.00
N GLU A 305 19.90 -9.28 2.15
CA GLU A 305 18.57 -9.03 2.71
C GLU A 305 18.37 -7.53 2.99
N GLN A 306 19.34 -6.89 3.65
CA GLN A 306 19.29 -5.44 3.89
C GLN A 306 19.34 -4.64 2.59
N THR A 307 20.12 -5.09 1.60
CA THR A 307 20.17 -4.43 0.28
C THR A 307 18.82 -4.49 -0.41
N ILE A 308 18.19 -5.66 -0.49
CA ILE A 308 16.87 -5.84 -1.11
C ILE A 308 15.85 -4.96 -0.39
N TYR A 309 15.82 -4.99 0.93
CA TYR A 309 14.86 -4.22 1.72
C TYR A 309 14.99 -2.72 1.48
N GLN A 310 16.21 -2.18 1.49
CA GLN A 310 16.46 -0.77 1.15
C GLN A 310 16.01 -0.42 -0.29
N LEU A 311 16.21 -1.32 -1.26
CA LEU A 311 15.81 -1.07 -2.64
C LEU A 311 14.29 -0.97 -2.81
N VAL A 312 13.53 -1.82 -2.12
CA VAL A 312 12.05 -1.84 -2.22
C VAL A 312 11.37 -0.79 -1.35
N ASP A 313 12.01 -0.38 -0.24
CA ASP A 313 11.52 0.69 0.63
C ASP A 313 11.81 2.08 0.04
N ALA A 314 12.97 2.28 -0.58
CA ALA A 314 13.32 3.57 -1.19
C ALA A 314 12.44 3.98 -2.38
N ILE A 315 11.65 3.04 -2.90
CA ILE A 315 10.69 3.25 -3.99
C ILE A 315 9.24 3.09 -3.49
N ASP A 316 9.07 3.01 -2.18
CA ASP A 316 7.80 2.87 -1.48
C ASP A 316 6.95 1.66 -1.93
N PHE A 317 7.59 0.64 -2.49
CA PHE A 317 6.93 -0.62 -2.85
C PHE A 317 6.70 -1.50 -1.62
N VAL A 318 7.62 -1.47 -0.65
CA VAL A 318 7.44 -2.09 0.67
C VAL A 318 7.65 -1.03 1.73
N ILE A 319 6.57 -0.66 2.41
CA ILE A 319 6.63 0.22 3.57
C ILE A 319 6.49 -0.64 4.82
N THR A 320 7.26 -0.32 5.86
CA THR A 320 7.15 -0.99 7.15
C THR A 320 6.77 0.01 8.21
N CYS A 321 5.74 -0.31 8.97
CA CYS A 321 5.19 0.55 10.00
C CYS A 321 5.16 -0.15 11.36
N ASN A 322 5.06 0.66 12.41
CA ASN A 322 4.58 0.17 13.70
C ASN A 322 3.15 -0.37 13.53
N PHE A 323 2.86 -1.50 14.17
CA PHE A 323 1.51 -2.04 14.16
C PHE A 323 0.55 -1.12 14.93
N ALA A 324 -0.55 -0.75 14.28
CA ALA A 324 -1.73 -0.15 14.91
C ALA A 324 -2.90 -1.13 14.82
N PRO A 325 -3.68 -1.31 15.92
CA PRO A 325 -4.88 -2.14 15.90
C PRO A 325 -5.82 -1.77 14.74
N PHE A 326 -6.36 -2.77 14.06
CA PHE A 326 -7.29 -2.54 12.93
C PHE A 326 -8.58 -1.86 13.39
N GLY A 327 -8.99 -2.08 14.65
CA GLY A 327 -10.15 -1.42 15.24
C GLY A 327 -9.92 0.00 15.75
N SER A 328 -8.72 0.57 15.64
CA SER A 328 -8.38 1.88 16.24
C SER A 328 -9.32 3.01 15.79
N VAL A 329 -9.61 3.08 14.49
CA VAL A 329 -10.51 4.08 13.88
C VAL A 329 -11.98 3.76 14.20
N ALA A 330 -12.35 2.48 14.10
CA ALA A 330 -13.71 2.02 14.33
C ALA A 330 -14.17 2.13 15.80
N GLU A 331 -13.27 2.22 16.78
CA GLU A 331 -13.64 2.31 18.21
C GLU A 331 -14.65 3.44 18.48
N TYR A 332 -14.52 4.57 17.77
CA TYR A 332 -15.40 5.72 17.89
C TYR A 332 -16.41 5.85 16.76
N GLU A 333 -16.07 5.39 15.55
CA GLU A 333 -16.89 5.58 14.34
C GLU A 333 -17.89 4.44 14.10
N ASP A 334 -17.50 3.20 14.40
CA ASP A 334 -18.30 2.00 14.21
C ASP A 334 -18.01 0.97 15.31
N ARG A 335 -18.74 1.14 16.43
CA ARG A 335 -18.62 0.27 17.60
C ARG A 335 -18.99 -1.18 17.29
N GLU A 336 -19.84 -1.41 16.29
CA GLU A 336 -20.22 -2.76 15.89
C GLU A 336 -19.01 -3.43 15.22
N PHE A 337 -18.44 -2.80 14.19
CA PHE A 337 -17.23 -3.29 13.54
C PHE A 337 -16.07 -3.47 14.53
N PHE A 338 -15.87 -2.50 15.44
CA PHE A 338 -14.87 -2.60 16.50
C PHE A 338 -15.00 -3.90 17.30
N ARG A 339 -16.22 -4.29 17.70
CA ARG A 339 -16.45 -5.54 18.45
C ARG A 339 -16.08 -6.79 17.64
N TYR A 340 -16.26 -6.77 16.31
CA TYR A 340 -15.89 -7.88 15.44
C TYR A 340 -14.38 -8.00 15.23
N ILE A 341 -13.68 -6.88 15.07
CA ILE A 341 -12.23 -6.86 14.78
C ILE A 341 -11.37 -6.96 16.04
N HIS A 342 -11.87 -6.50 17.20
CA HIS A 342 -11.10 -6.45 18.45
C HIS A 342 -10.50 -7.80 18.91
N PRO A 343 -11.18 -8.95 18.76
CA PRO A 343 -10.59 -10.26 19.07
C PRO A 343 -9.31 -10.55 18.27
N LEU A 344 -9.23 -10.12 17.00
CA LEU A 344 -8.02 -10.25 16.19
C LEU A 344 -6.90 -9.38 16.77
N ASP A 345 -7.17 -8.10 17.03
CA ASP A 345 -6.18 -7.18 17.60
C ASP A 345 -5.62 -7.71 18.93
N GLN A 346 -6.48 -8.20 19.82
CA GLN A 346 -6.09 -8.81 21.09
C GLN A 346 -5.15 -10.01 20.90
N LEU A 347 -5.50 -10.95 20.01
CA LEU A 347 -4.69 -12.14 19.77
C LEU A 347 -3.28 -11.77 19.27
N LEU A 348 -3.18 -10.81 18.34
CA LEU A 348 -1.90 -10.35 17.81
C LEU A 348 -1.06 -9.66 18.90
N GLN A 349 -1.63 -8.69 19.61
CA GLN A 349 -0.90 -7.88 20.59
C GLN A 349 -0.46 -8.67 21.83
N LEU A 350 -1.25 -9.64 22.27
CA LEU A 350 -0.95 -10.42 23.48
C LEU A 350 0.05 -11.56 23.25
N ASN A 351 0.22 -12.00 22.00
CA ASN A 351 1.01 -13.20 21.68
C ASN A 351 2.21 -12.96 20.78
N LEU A 352 2.31 -11.79 20.14
CA LEU A 352 3.40 -11.47 19.23
C LEU A 352 4.26 -10.33 19.75
N THR A 353 5.57 -10.51 19.64
CA THR A 353 6.58 -9.50 19.90
C THR A 353 7.13 -8.95 18.59
N ASN A 354 7.67 -7.74 18.59
CA ASN A 354 8.15 -7.07 17.35
C ASN A 354 7.09 -7.06 16.24
N LEU A 355 5.80 -6.93 16.61
CA LEU A 355 4.70 -6.89 15.67
C LEU A 355 4.82 -5.63 14.80
N ARG A 356 4.86 -5.83 13.49
CA ARG A 356 5.01 -4.79 12.48
C ARG A 356 3.99 -4.98 11.38
N GLU A 357 3.66 -3.88 10.74
CA GLU A 357 2.88 -3.90 9.52
C GLU A 357 3.79 -3.71 8.31
N TYR A 358 3.61 -4.55 7.29
CA TYR A 358 4.27 -4.45 6.00
C TYR A 358 3.20 -4.14 4.96
N VAL A 359 3.33 -2.99 4.32
CA VAL A 359 2.44 -2.55 3.25
C VAL A 359 3.17 -2.75 1.94
N ILE A 360 2.67 -3.65 1.10
CA ILE A 360 3.32 -4.08 -0.14
C ILE A 360 2.41 -3.77 -1.32
N GLY A 361 2.89 -3.01 -2.30
CA GLY A 361 2.11 -2.64 -3.48
C GLY A 361 2.30 -1.18 -3.83
N SER A 362 1.41 -0.66 -4.66
CA SER A 362 1.42 0.74 -5.09
C SER A 362 0.05 1.16 -5.64
N TYR A 363 -0.08 2.43 -6.00
CA TYR A 363 -1.32 3.05 -6.49
C TYR A 363 -2.45 2.94 -5.47
N SER A 364 -3.36 2.03 -5.74
CA SER A 364 -4.60 1.87 -5.00
C SER A 364 -4.81 0.44 -4.52
N LEU A 365 -3.82 -0.44 -4.62
CA LEU A 365 -3.92 -1.82 -4.17
C LEU A 365 -2.71 -2.18 -3.32
N TYR A 366 -2.97 -2.54 -2.07
CA TYR A 366 -1.93 -2.79 -1.08
C TYR A 366 -2.18 -4.12 -0.38
N HIS A 367 -1.19 -4.99 -0.41
CA HIS A 367 -1.16 -6.18 0.42
C HIS A 367 -0.61 -5.81 1.80
N LEU A 368 -1.44 -5.94 2.82
CA LEU A 368 -1.05 -5.64 4.20
C LEU A 368 -0.68 -6.95 4.89
N TYR A 369 0.44 -6.95 5.60
CA TYR A 369 0.88 -8.05 6.45
C TYR A 369 1.19 -7.52 7.85
N SER A 370 0.43 -7.94 8.86
CA SER A 370 0.74 -7.68 10.28
C SER A 370 1.40 -8.90 10.88
N ILE A 371 2.73 -8.88 11.00
CA ILE A 371 3.55 -10.04 11.38
C ILE A 371 4.40 -9.69 12.61
N GLY A 372 4.46 -10.61 13.57
CA GLY A 372 5.36 -10.55 14.70
C GLY A 372 5.89 -11.93 15.08
N ASN A 373 6.71 -11.97 16.12
CA ASN A 373 7.39 -13.18 16.57
C ASN A 373 6.70 -13.77 17.79
N THR A 374 6.42 -15.07 17.73
CA THR A 374 6.06 -15.90 18.87
C THR A 374 7.26 -16.11 19.81
N ASN A 375 7.02 -16.69 20.99
CA ASN A 375 8.10 -17.02 21.93
C ASN A 375 9.09 -18.09 21.44
N SER A 376 8.68 -18.92 20.48
CA SER A 376 9.59 -19.87 19.80
C SER A 376 10.46 -19.19 18.74
N GLY A 377 10.18 -17.93 18.39
CA GLY A 377 10.85 -17.21 17.32
C GLY A 377 10.20 -17.40 15.94
N ASP A 378 9.11 -18.16 15.85
CA ASP A 378 8.33 -18.26 14.60
C ASP A 378 7.64 -16.93 14.31
N ALA A 379 7.63 -16.54 13.03
CA ALA A 379 6.90 -15.36 12.59
C ALA A 379 5.45 -15.75 12.25
N VAL A 380 4.50 -15.14 12.95
CA VAL A 380 3.06 -15.39 12.77
C VAL A 380 2.37 -14.05 12.62
N GLY A 381 1.27 -14.04 11.88
CA GLY A 381 0.53 -12.82 11.65
C GLY A 381 -0.72 -13.03 10.84
N VAL A 382 -1.19 -11.93 10.26
CA VAL A 382 -2.30 -11.92 9.32
C VAL A 382 -1.95 -11.11 8.08
N SER A 383 -2.58 -11.47 6.96
CA SER A 383 -2.49 -10.73 5.72
C SER A 383 -3.86 -10.44 5.14
N THR A 384 -3.96 -9.35 4.40
CA THR A 384 -5.17 -8.96 3.67
C THR A 384 -4.79 -8.01 2.52
N VAL A 385 -5.77 -7.55 1.75
CA VAL A 385 -5.59 -6.54 0.71
C VAL A 385 -6.48 -5.35 1.02
N ALA A 386 -5.91 -4.15 0.93
CA ALA A 386 -6.62 -2.89 1.03
C ALA A 386 -6.64 -2.19 -0.33
N VAL A 387 -7.77 -1.55 -0.64
CA VAL A 387 -7.93 -0.69 -1.81
C VAL A 387 -8.27 0.73 -1.36
N TRP A 388 -7.44 1.70 -1.77
CA TRP A 388 -7.56 3.12 -1.40
C TRP A 388 -7.33 4.00 -2.64
N THR A 389 -8.24 4.92 -3.00
CA THR A 389 -8.14 5.74 -4.23
C THR A 389 -8.03 7.26 -4.04
#